data_AF-A0A2E9YCG1-F1
#
_entry.id   AF-A0A2E9YCG1-F1
#
_cell.length_a   1.000
_cell.length_b   1.000
_cell.length_c   1.000
_cell.angle_alpha   90.00
_cell.angle_beta   90.00
_cell.angle_gamma   90.00
#
_symmetry.space_group_name_H-M   'P 1'
#
loop_
_entity.id
_entity.type
_entity.pdbx_description
1 polymer ?
#
loop_
_entity_poly.entity_id
_entity_poly.type
_entity_poly.pdbx_seq_one_letter_code
_entity_poly.pdbx_strand_id
1 'polypeptide(L)'
;MKNFYLAALFAMLASFGLAQVAVTLQVDMNQQIVSSDGVHVAGGFQGWDPTATPLNDVDMDGIWEVTLDLPAGMHEYKFINGMSWDFVEDVPPTCQVEVAGNDNRFIVIAEDQTEISNLVCYESCAACGMTTVRMRVDMSVEDAISPAGVHIAGNFQGWDASATALSDTDEDGVWEAMISFVADSIADGQLIYKFINGNAWTNPSEDLTGTDCGDDAGNRVHPLADLNMVLFGDSATNAAPCFSSCGTCLTPTMVTFQVDMNTQESVSVNGVHIAGSFQGWSPGANPLSDDDGDGIWEAVLPVAPGDVQFKFINGNDWSGNGDGNVDNELVIGECAAEGSDNRLLSVGTEDLVYAVCYNLCDAECVENPDPADVIFRVDMSEQEVNAGGVWVIGNFTEPNWQMGALQMTDVDADGVFEVTANVSGAATILYKFVNGDPSDGDQGVDYFEESGVQLDENNEELATFETDGCGLPNGFGAYNRIHERSGEDEILESVCFNKCSSCIVSVQELDEMVIEAYPNPFDSQLTLILPTASPEAQLFISDVSGRVVYNSLLSADQKSITLSTSDWSLGTYFIQCKTSDAISIQMLLKH
;
A
#
# COMPACT_ATOMS: atom_id res chain seq x y z
N MET A 1 51.36 -47.48 66.84
CA MET A 1 50.63 -47.05 68.06
C MET A 1 49.94 -45.74 67.71
N LYS A 2 48.67 -45.78 67.33
CA LYS A 2 47.52 -45.34 68.15
C LYS A 2 47.72 -43.93 68.74
N ASN A 3 47.02 -42.92 68.21
CA ASN A 3 45.90 -42.26 68.92
C ASN A 3 45.16 -41.23 68.04
N PHE A 4 43.84 -41.27 68.17
CA PHE A 4 42.77 -40.46 67.58
C PHE A 4 42.60 -39.09 68.26
N TYR A 5 41.60 -38.33 67.75
CA TYR A 5 40.86 -37.17 68.29
C TYR A 5 41.29 -35.81 67.69
N LEU A 6 40.43 -34.92 67.19
CA LEU A 6 38.98 -34.85 67.03
C LEU A 6 38.74 -33.66 66.04
N ALA A 7 38.15 -33.88 64.87
CA ALA A 7 37.75 -32.79 63.98
C ALA A 7 36.23 -32.63 64.08
N ALA A 8 35.78 -31.54 64.71
CA ALA A 8 34.37 -31.15 64.73
C ALA A 8 34.04 -30.46 63.41
N LEU A 9 33.26 -31.15 62.56
CA LEU A 9 32.66 -30.58 61.36
C LEU A 9 31.36 -29.86 61.79
N PHE A 10 31.40 -28.54 61.90
CA PHE A 10 30.19 -27.73 62.06
C PHE A 10 29.58 -27.55 60.67
N ALA A 11 28.57 -28.36 60.34
CA ALA A 11 27.73 -28.12 59.17
C ALA A 11 26.78 -26.96 59.51
N MET A 12 27.14 -25.75 59.09
CA MET A 12 26.26 -24.59 59.14
C MET A 12 25.27 -24.74 57.96
N LEU A 13 24.09 -25.32 58.22
CA LEU A 13 22.95 -25.17 57.32
C LEU A 13 22.55 -23.70 57.34
N ALA A 14 22.94 -22.94 56.33
CA ALA A 14 22.30 -21.66 56.03
C ALA A 14 20.93 -21.99 55.43
N SER A 15 19.90 -21.96 56.26
CA SER A 15 18.53 -21.82 55.79
C SER A 15 18.40 -20.41 55.22
N PHE A 16 18.47 -20.29 53.89
CA PHE A 16 18.02 -19.10 53.18
C PHE A 16 16.51 -19.00 53.41
N GLY A 17 16.09 -18.15 54.35
CA GLY A 17 14.70 -17.71 54.38
C GLY A 17 14.48 -16.80 53.17
N LEU A 18 13.58 -17.16 52.28
CA LEU A 18 13.10 -16.24 51.25
C LEU A 18 12.48 -15.03 51.96
N ALA A 19 12.81 -13.82 51.52
CA ALA A 19 12.15 -12.62 52.02
C ALA A 19 10.65 -12.72 51.67
N GLN A 20 9.79 -12.49 52.67
CA GLN A 20 8.34 -12.47 52.51
C GLN A 20 7.87 -11.01 52.47
N VAL A 21 6.90 -10.74 51.61
CA VAL A 21 6.26 -9.44 51.38
C VAL A 21 4.86 -9.49 51.98
N ALA A 22 4.48 -8.44 52.70
CA ALA A 22 3.14 -8.32 53.25
C ALA A 22 2.16 -7.93 52.12
N VAL A 23 1.30 -8.86 51.71
CA VAL A 23 0.32 -8.68 50.63
C VAL A 23 -1.08 -8.58 51.21
N THR A 24 -1.68 -7.41 51.13
CA THR A 24 -3.08 -7.18 51.53
C THR A 24 -3.99 -7.33 50.31
N LEU A 25 -4.75 -8.42 50.28
CA LEU A 25 -5.81 -8.65 49.29
C LEU A 25 -7.13 -8.11 49.83
N GLN A 26 -7.79 -7.25 49.08
CA GLN A 26 -9.04 -6.61 49.46
C GLN A 26 -10.08 -6.74 48.36
N VAL A 27 -11.34 -7.01 48.74
CA VAL A 27 -12.46 -7.09 47.81
C VAL A 27 -13.67 -6.31 48.36
N ASP A 28 -14.16 -5.36 47.58
CA ASP A 28 -15.36 -4.61 47.87
C ASP A 28 -16.61 -5.44 47.52
N MET A 29 -17.41 -5.72 48.53
CA MET A 29 -18.61 -6.54 48.46
C MET A 29 -19.90 -5.72 48.59
N ASN A 30 -19.84 -4.39 48.61
CA ASN A 30 -21.01 -3.51 48.82
C ASN A 30 -22.13 -3.70 47.78
N GLN A 31 -21.79 -4.25 46.60
CA GLN A 31 -22.75 -4.54 45.52
C GLN A 31 -23.29 -5.97 45.57
N GLN A 32 -22.84 -6.78 46.53
CA GLN A 32 -23.14 -8.19 46.65
C GLN A 32 -23.97 -8.48 47.89
N ILE A 33 -24.73 -9.57 47.85
CA ILE A 33 -25.28 -10.18 49.07
C ILE A 33 -24.19 -11.10 49.62
N VAL A 34 -23.51 -10.65 50.68
CA VAL A 34 -22.45 -11.43 51.32
C VAL A 34 -23.06 -12.67 52.00
N SER A 35 -22.44 -13.84 51.76
CA SER A 35 -22.81 -15.10 52.38
C SER A 35 -22.72 -15.02 53.90
N SER A 36 -23.61 -15.72 54.61
CA SER A 36 -23.51 -15.86 56.06
C SER A 36 -22.25 -16.59 56.51
N ASP A 37 -21.62 -17.33 55.59
CA ASP A 37 -20.35 -18.02 55.83
C ASP A 37 -19.14 -17.09 55.61
N GLY A 38 -19.34 -15.83 55.20
CA GLY A 38 -18.29 -14.83 54.98
C GLY A 38 -17.60 -14.93 53.61
N VAL A 39 -16.52 -14.18 53.45
CA VAL A 39 -15.71 -14.11 52.22
C VAL A 39 -14.36 -14.79 52.44
N HIS A 40 -13.90 -15.56 51.47
CA HIS A 40 -12.63 -16.28 51.51
C HIS A 40 -11.79 -15.99 50.26
N VAL A 41 -10.49 -16.27 50.34
CA VAL A 41 -9.58 -16.31 49.19
C VAL A 41 -8.97 -17.70 49.06
N ALA A 42 -8.99 -18.23 47.85
CA ALA A 42 -8.29 -19.45 47.48
C ALA A 42 -7.13 -19.15 46.51
N GLY A 43 -6.00 -19.83 46.64
CA GLY A 43 -4.82 -19.57 45.82
C GLY A 43 -3.71 -20.60 46.02
N GLY A 44 -2.69 -20.52 45.16
CA GLY A 44 -1.55 -21.45 45.17
C GLY A 44 -0.79 -21.49 46.50
N PHE A 45 -0.74 -20.36 47.21
CA PHE A 45 -0.02 -20.18 48.48
C PHE A 45 -0.55 -21.00 49.66
N GLN A 46 -1.76 -21.57 49.54
CA GLN A 46 -2.34 -22.43 50.57
C GLN A 46 -2.78 -23.81 50.05
N GLY A 47 -2.71 -24.04 48.73
CA GLY A 47 -3.17 -25.29 48.09
C GLY A 47 -4.61 -25.30 47.58
N TRP A 48 -5.15 -24.14 47.16
CA TRP A 48 -6.50 -24.01 46.57
C TRP A 48 -7.65 -24.56 47.43
N ASP A 49 -7.53 -24.49 48.77
CA ASP A 49 -8.62 -24.76 49.70
C ASP A 49 -9.56 -23.54 49.80
N PRO A 50 -10.86 -23.66 49.44
CA PRO A 50 -11.82 -22.55 49.44
C PRO A 50 -12.22 -22.07 50.84
N THR A 51 -11.79 -22.76 51.90
CA THR A 51 -12.14 -22.46 53.29
C THR A 51 -10.95 -22.03 54.14
N ALA A 52 -9.72 -22.16 53.62
CA ALA A 52 -8.51 -22.00 54.41
C ALA A 52 -8.25 -20.56 54.87
N THR A 53 -8.61 -19.58 54.04
CA THR A 53 -8.23 -18.17 54.27
C THR A 53 -9.46 -17.25 54.25
N PRO A 54 -10.09 -16.99 55.41
CA PRO A 54 -11.18 -16.02 55.53
C PRO A 54 -10.66 -14.57 55.51
N LEU A 55 -11.44 -13.68 54.88
CA LEU A 55 -11.22 -12.23 54.92
C LEU A 55 -12.05 -11.61 56.07
N ASN A 56 -11.69 -10.40 56.49
CA ASN A 56 -12.38 -9.67 57.55
C ASN A 56 -12.84 -8.29 57.08
N ASP A 57 -13.98 -7.82 57.60
CA ASP A 57 -14.50 -6.47 57.45
C ASP A 57 -14.71 -5.91 58.87
N VAL A 58 -13.64 -5.36 59.45
CA VAL A 58 -13.60 -4.99 60.88
C VAL A 58 -14.26 -3.64 61.14
N ASP A 59 -14.17 -2.72 60.20
CA ASP A 59 -14.73 -1.38 60.28
C ASP A 59 -16.13 -1.25 59.65
N MET A 60 -16.65 -2.34 59.06
CA MET A 60 -18.02 -2.46 58.53
C MET A 60 -18.26 -1.51 57.36
N ASP A 61 -17.24 -1.29 56.52
CA ASP A 61 -17.34 -0.49 55.31
C ASP A 61 -17.70 -1.33 54.06
N GLY A 62 -17.78 -2.65 54.22
CA GLY A 62 -18.11 -3.60 53.17
C GLY A 62 -16.92 -4.04 52.31
N ILE A 63 -15.71 -3.59 52.63
CA ILE A 63 -14.45 -4.05 52.05
C ILE A 63 -13.90 -5.17 52.93
N TRP A 64 -13.75 -6.34 52.33
CA TRP A 64 -13.22 -7.52 53.01
C TRP A 64 -11.73 -7.64 52.71
N GLU A 65 -10.89 -7.84 53.72
CA GLU A 65 -9.43 -7.88 53.57
C GLU A 65 -8.73 -9.02 54.30
N VAL A 66 -7.56 -9.41 53.78
CA VAL A 66 -6.60 -10.31 54.43
C VAL A 66 -5.17 -9.93 54.05
N THR A 67 -4.23 -9.99 55.01
CA THR A 67 -2.79 -9.82 54.76
C THR A 67 -2.07 -11.16 54.81
N LEU A 68 -1.30 -11.46 53.76
CA LEU A 68 -0.55 -12.70 53.58
C LEU A 68 0.95 -12.40 53.42
N ASP A 69 1.81 -13.23 54.01
CA ASP A 69 3.25 -13.14 53.83
C ASP A 69 3.70 -14.01 52.64
N LEU A 70 3.84 -13.41 51.46
CA LEU A 70 4.16 -14.11 50.21
C LEU A 70 5.56 -13.76 49.70
N PRO A 71 6.34 -14.73 49.16
CA PRO A 71 7.63 -14.42 48.55
C PRO A 71 7.44 -13.62 47.25
N ALA A 72 8.51 -12.96 46.76
CA ALA A 72 8.52 -12.38 45.42
C ALA A 72 8.16 -13.42 44.33
N GLY A 73 7.53 -12.96 43.24
CA GLY A 73 7.02 -13.78 42.15
C GLY A 73 5.53 -13.57 41.87
N MET A 74 4.99 -14.37 40.94
CA MET A 74 3.57 -14.36 40.59
C MET A 74 2.79 -15.30 41.51
N HIS A 75 1.67 -14.81 42.04
CA HIS A 75 0.75 -15.60 42.87
C HIS A 75 -0.66 -15.55 42.30
N GLU A 76 -1.24 -16.72 42.11
CA GLU A 76 -2.60 -16.89 41.59
C GLU A 76 -3.61 -17.07 42.72
N TYR A 77 -4.80 -16.49 42.55
CA TYR A 77 -5.88 -16.58 43.52
C TYR A 77 -7.27 -16.30 42.93
N LYS A 78 -8.32 -16.59 43.70
CA LYS A 78 -9.72 -16.22 43.47
C LYS A 78 -10.41 -15.90 44.80
N PHE A 79 -11.32 -14.94 44.79
CA PHE A 79 -12.25 -14.66 45.89
C PHE A 79 -13.47 -15.57 45.84
N ILE A 80 -14.03 -15.87 47.00
CA ILE A 80 -15.18 -16.76 47.17
C ILE A 80 -16.16 -16.11 48.14
N ASN A 81 -17.39 -15.90 47.71
CA ASN A 81 -18.48 -15.40 48.56
C ASN A 81 -19.17 -16.57 49.30
N GLY A 82 -18.44 -17.17 50.24
CA GLY A 82 -18.87 -18.34 51.01
C GLY A 82 -17.71 -19.30 51.23
N MET A 83 -18.00 -20.60 51.37
CA MET A 83 -17.00 -21.66 51.63
C MET A 83 -16.98 -22.75 50.54
N SER A 84 -17.63 -22.53 49.41
CA SER A 84 -17.73 -23.50 48.30
C SER A 84 -17.31 -22.85 46.99
N TRP A 85 -16.70 -23.64 46.10
CA TRP A 85 -16.42 -23.25 44.72
C TRP A 85 -17.68 -22.92 43.92
N ASP A 86 -18.87 -23.31 44.39
CA ASP A 86 -20.15 -22.89 43.80
C ASP A 86 -20.40 -21.37 43.90
N PHE A 87 -19.63 -20.66 44.73
CA PHE A 87 -19.74 -19.21 44.97
C PHE A 87 -18.43 -18.49 44.68
N VAL A 88 -17.57 -19.08 43.85
CA VAL A 88 -16.37 -18.41 43.35
C VAL A 88 -16.75 -17.28 42.41
N GLU A 89 -15.96 -16.22 42.40
CA GLU A 89 -16.10 -15.15 41.43
C GLU A 89 -15.84 -15.61 39.98
N ASP A 90 -16.47 -14.91 39.04
CA ASP A 90 -16.07 -14.91 37.62
C ASP A 90 -15.08 -13.76 37.37
N VAL A 91 -13.81 -14.09 37.15
CA VAL A 91 -12.74 -13.10 36.97
C VAL A 91 -12.80 -12.60 35.53
N PRO A 92 -12.84 -11.28 35.26
CA PRO A 92 -12.85 -10.80 33.87
C PRO A 92 -11.54 -11.13 33.13
N PRO A 93 -11.56 -11.49 31.83
CA PRO A 93 -10.37 -11.80 31.03
C PRO A 93 -9.25 -10.75 31.10
N THR A 94 -9.62 -9.49 31.35
CA THR A 94 -8.71 -8.36 31.59
C THR A 94 -7.69 -8.59 32.70
N CYS A 95 -8.03 -9.35 33.75
CA CYS A 95 -7.16 -9.62 34.90
C CYS A 95 -7.05 -11.12 35.24
N GLN A 96 -7.33 -11.96 34.24
CA GLN A 96 -6.97 -13.38 34.29
C GLN A 96 -5.47 -13.56 33.97
N VAL A 97 -4.87 -14.65 34.44
CA VAL A 97 -3.48 -15.01 34.09
C VAL A 97 -3.30 -15.02 32.58
N GLU A 98 -4.19 -15.72 31.88
CA GLU A 98 -4.24 -15.76 30.42
C GLU A 98 -5.51 -15.05 29.95
N VAL A 99 -5.44 -14.33 28.83
CA VAL A 99 -6.64 -13.73 28.21
C VAL A 99 -7.65 -14.80 27.81
N ALA A 100 -7.15 -15.99 27.46
CA ALA A 100 -7.96 -17.18 27.20
C ALA A 100 -7.23 -18.40 27.75
N GLY A 101 -7.76 -18.97 28.84
CA GLY A 101 -7.19 -20.17 29.46
C GLY A 101 -7.34 -20.13 30.98
N ASN A 102 -6.22 -19.96 31.68
CA ASN A 102 -6.19 -19.84 33.14
C ASN A 102 -6.93 -18.57 33.62
N ASP A 103 -8.10 -18.78 34.19
CA ASP A 103 -9.05 -17.74 34.61
C ASP A 103 -8.81 -17.23 36.05
N ASN A 104 -7.70 -17.59 36.67
CA ASN A 104 -7.33 -17.10 38.00
C ASN A 104 -6.95 -15.61 37.95
N ARG A 105 -7.20 -14.87 39.05
CA ARG A 105 -6.52 -13.60 39.28
C ARG A 105 -5.05 -13.87 39.56
N PHE A 106 -4.22 -12.88 39.30
CA PHE A 106 -2.82 -12.93 39.70
C PHE A 106 -2.36 -11.61 40.31
N ILE A 107 -1.29 -11.70 41.09
CA ILE A 107 -0.52 -10.55 41.56
C ILE A 107 0.96 -10.84 41.36
N VAL A 108 1.71 -9.86 40.87
CA VAL A 108 3.16 -9.95 40.69
C VAL A 108 3.84 -9.15 41.79
N ILE A 109 4.71 -9.82 42.53
CA ILE A 109 5.48 -9.25 43.63
C ILE A 109 6.93 -9.11 43.16
N ALA A 110 7.41 -7.89 42.93
CA ALA A 110 8.80 -7.65 42.54
C ALA A 110 9.76 -7.91 43.73
N GLU A 111 11.03 -8.22 43.43
CA GLU A 111 12.03 -8.64 44.43
C GLU A 111 12.33 -7.58 45.51
N ASP A 112 12.11 -6.30 45.19
CA ASP A 112 12.37 -5.17 46.08
C ASP A 112 11.13 -4.68 46.85
N GLN A 113 9.97 -5.29 46.60
CA GLN A 113 8.72 -4.91 47.28
C GLN A 113 8.74 -5.32 48.75
N THR A 114 8.23 -4.45 49.61
CA THR A 114 8.10 -4.72 51.05
C THR A 114 6.66 -4.90 51.49
N GLU A 115 5.73 -4.30 50.76
CA GLU A 115 4.29 -4.43 50.97
C GLU A 115 3.55 -4.19 49.65
N ILE A 116 2.43 -4.87 49.45
CA ILE A 116 1.53 -4.67 48.31
C ILE A 116 0.10 -4.68 48.82
N SER A 117 -0.74 -3.80 48.27
CA SER A 117 -2.17 -3.77 48.55
C SER A 117 -2.94 -3.80 47.24
N ASN A 118 -3.92 -4.70 47.14
CA ASN A 118 -4.74 -4.85 45.94
C ASN A 118 -6.22 -4.82 46.33
N LEU A 119 -6.92 -3.74 45.96
CA LEU A 119 -8.35 -3.57 46.17
C LEU A 119 -9.10 -3.69 44.84
N VAL A 120 -10.05 -4.61 44.79
CA VAL A 120 -10.92 -4.83 43.62
C VAL A 120 -12.39 -4.84 44.01
N CYS A 121 -13.27 -4.50 43.08
CA CYS A 121 -14.69 -4.82 43.19
C CYS A 121 -14.85 -6.33 42.94
N TYR A 122 -15.77 -6.99 43.63
CA TYR A 122 -16.10 -8.39 43.34
C TYR A 122 -16.45 -8.55 41.84
N GLU A 123 -15.86 -9.55 41.17
CA GLU A 123 -15.99 -9.79 39.72
C GLU A 123 -15.49 -8.63 38.81
N SER A 124 -14.63 -7.74 39.33
CA SER A 124 -13.97 -6.68 38.56
C SER A 124 -12.45 -6.72 38.71
N CYS A 125 -11.74 -6.14 37.75
CA CYS A 125 -10.29 -5.99 37.80
C CYS A 125 -9.81 -4.75 38.56
N ALA A 126 -10.71 -3.79 38.81
CA ALA A 126 -10.42 -2.53 39.50
C ALA A 126 -11.29 -2.39 40.75
N ALA A 127 -10.93 -1.46 41.65
CA ALA A 127 -11.87 -1.00 42.68
C ALA A 127 -13.18 -0.49 42.07
N CYS A 128 -14.29 -0.58 42.81
CA CYS A 128 -15.60 -0.25 42.28
C CYS A 128 -15.65 1.19 41.72
N GLY A 129 -16.23 1.34 40.53
CA GLY A 129 -16.33 2.63 39.82
C GLY A 129 -15.12 3.01 38.97
N MET A 130 -14.07 2.18 38.96
CA MET A 130 -12.96 2.30 38.02
C MET A 130 -13.10 1.32 36.85
N THR A 131 -12.41 1.62 35.76
CA THR A 131 -12.25 0.78 34.58
C THR A 131 -10.83 0.24 34.54
N THR A 132 -10.65 -1.02 34.13
CA THR A 132 -9.35 -1.58 33.79
C THR A 132 -9.29 -1.94 32.31
N VAL A 133 -8.17 -1.62 31.68
CA VAL A 133 -7.84 -2.06 30.32
C VAL A 133 -6.57 -2.87 30.36
N ARG A 134 -6.59 -4.09 29.81
CA ARG A 134 -5.39 -4.88 29.51
C ARG A 134 -4.85 -4.40 28.17
N MET A 135 -3.84 -3.54 28.25
CA MET A 135 -3.06 -3.06 27.12
C MET A 135 -2.17 -4.18 26.64
N ARG A 136 -2.15 -4.40 25.32
CA ARG A 136 -1.38 -5.46 24.66
C ARG A 136 -0.86 -4.92 23.35
N VAL A 137 0.38 -5.23 23.01
CA VAL A 137 0.96 -4.96 21.71
C VAL A 137 1.91 -6.08 21.31
N ASP A 138 1.72 -6.60 20.11
CA ASP A 138 2.62 -7.57 19.50
C ASP A 138 3.80 -6.80 18.87
N MET A 139 5.00 -7.11 19.35
CA MET A 139 6.25 -6.49 18.90
C MET A 139 7.12 -7.48 18.10
N SER A 140 6.59 -8.65 17.73
CA SER A 140 7.35 -9.78 17.17
C SER A 140 8.00 -9.50 15.81
N VAL A 141 7.49 -8.52 15.07
CA VAL A 141 8.01 -8.11 13.75
C VAL A 141 8.97 -6.91 13.82
N GLU A 142 9.19 -6.36 15.01
CA GLU A 142 10.13 -5.26 15.19
C GLU A 142 11.58 -5.76 15.16
N ASP A 143 12.43 -5.13 14.35
CA ASP A 143 13.84 -5.52 14.20
C ASP A 143 14.61 -5.55 15.54
N ALA A 144 14.24 -4.66 16.47
CA ALA A 144 14.82 -4.60 17.81
C ALA A 144 13.87 -3.95 18.81
N ILE A 145 13.81 -4.54 20.01
CA ILE A 145 13.19 -3.91 21.18
C ILE A 145 14.22 -3.01 21.87
N SER A 146 13.80 -1.79 22.20
CA SER A 146 14.59 -0.83 22.94
C SER A 146 15.05 -1.42 24.27
N PRO A 147 16.31 -1.20 24.68
CA PRO A 147 16.78 -1.61 26.02
C PRO A 147 16.01 -0.95 27.17
N ALA A 148 15.26 0.12 26.90
CA ALA A 148 14.38 0.75 27.87
C ALA A 148 13.01 0.03 27.98
N GLY A 149 12.76 -1.03 27.21
CA GLY A 149 11.49 -1.74 27.16
C GLY A 149 10.43 -1.04 26.31
N VAL A 150 9.20 -1.55 26.36
CA VAL A 150 8.03 -1.01 25.65
C VAL A 150 7.16 -0.25 26.63
N HIS A 151 6.68 0.93 26.23
CA HIS A 151 5.81 1.76 27.06
C HIS A 151 4.53 2.15 26.32
N ILE A 152 3.54 2.60 27.07
CA ILE A 152 2.31 3.19 26.54
C ILE A 152 2.09 4.56 27.13
N ALA A 153 1.64 5.49 26.29
CA ALA A 153 1.20 6.81 26.72
C ALA A 153 -0.14 7.17 26.06
N GLY A 154 -1.16 7.45 26.88
CA GLY A 154 -2.41 8.04 26.41
C GLY A 154 -3.08 9.03 27.36
N ASN A 155 -4.30 9.41 27.00
CA ASN A 155 -5.15 10.34 27.75
C ASN A 155 -5.51 9.88 29.18
N PHE A 156 -5.35 8.59 29.49
CA PHE A 156 -5.58 8.01 30.81
C PHE A 156 -4.50 8.33 31.86
N GLN A 157 -3.34 8.83 31.45
CA GLN A 157 -2.23 9.13 32.37
C GLN A 157 -1.55 10.48 32.15
N GLY A 158 -1.96 11.24 31.12
CA GLY A 158 -1.42 12.57 30.83
C GLY A 158 -0.28 12.62 29.81
N TRP A 159 -0.22 11.65 28.89
CA TRP A 159 0.76 11.60 27.79
C TRP A 159 2.23 11.58 28.22
N ASP A 160 2.55 10.98 29.37
CA ASP A 160 3.92 10.69 29.77
C ASP A 160 4.41 9.36 29.15
N ALA A 161 5.38 9.47 28.24
CA ALA A 161 6.02 8.37 27.51
C ALA A 161 6.72 7.34 28.40
N SER A 162 7.01 7.69 29.66
CA SER A 162 7.74 6.85 30.60
C SER A 162 6.85 6.28 31.72
N ALA A 163 5.59 6.70 31.79
CA ALA A 163 4.75 6.43 32.95
C ALA A 163 4.32 4.96 33.08
N THR A 164 4.00 4.30 31.97
CA THR A 164 3.49 2.91 31.98
C THR A 164 4.37 2.02 31.13
N ALA A 165 5.22 1.22 31.78
CA ALA A 165 5.99 0.16 31.15
C ALA A 165 5.11 -1.07 30.95
N LEU A 166 5.28 -1.74 29.80
CA LEU A 166 4.70 -3.04 29.51
C LEU A 166 5.72 -4.14 29.83
N SER A 167 5.24 -5.35 30.04
CA SER A 167 6.06 -6.54 30.26
C SER A 167 5.67 -7.67 29.32
N ASP A 168 6.66 -8.41 28.85
CA ASP A 168 6.52 -9.69 28.16
C ASP A 168 7.12 -10.76 29.11
N THR A 169 6.29 -11.29 29.99
CA THR A 169 6.77 -12.16 31.10
C THR A 169 6.90 -13.62 30.67
N ASP A 170 6.13 -14.02 29.67
CA ASP A 170 6.11 -15.36 29.07
C ASP A 170 7.00 -15.48 27.81
N GLU A 171 7.64 -14.38 27.40
CA GLU A 171 8.60 -14.32 26.28
C GLU A 171 7.96 -14.72 24.93
N ASP A 172 6.69 -14.36 24.73
CA ASP A 172 5.92 -14.68 23.53
C ASP A 172 5.95 -13.54 22.47
N GLY A 173 6.54 -12.39 22.82
CA GLY A 173 6.63 -11.20 21.97
C GLY A 173 5.44 -10.24 22.10
N VAL A 174 4.42 -10.58 22.89
CA VAL A 174 3.30 -9.72 23.23
C VAL A 174 3.58 -9.02 24.55
N TRP A 175 3.73 -7.70 24.47
CA TRP A 175 3.98 -6.85 25.63
C TRP A 175 2.65 -6.40 26.23
N GLU A 176 2.51 -6.50 27.55
CA GLU A 176 1.25 -6.23 28.23
C GLU A 176 1.37 -5.34 29.47
N ALA A 177 0.31 -4.60 29.76
CA ALA A 177 0.11 -3.89 31.03
C ALA A 177 -1.38 -3.77 31.35
N MET A 178 -1.76 -3.89 32.62
CA MET A 178 -3.09 -3.51 33.08
C MET A 178 -3.06 -2.07 33.57
N ILE A 179 -3.94 -1.23 33.02
CA ILE A 179 -4.13 0.14 33.51
C ILE A 179 -5.51 0.30 34.10
N SER A 180 -5.61 0.99 35.24
CA SER A 180 -6.90 1.29 35.87
C SER A 180 -7.06 2.80 36.07
N PHE A 181 -8.24 3.32 35.72
CA PHE A 181 -8.58 4.74 35.82
C PHE A 181 -10.09 4.92 35.97
N VAL A 182 -10.53 6.13 36.30
CA VAL A 182 -11.98 6.45 36.40
C VAL A 182 -12.51 6.71 34.99
N ALA A 183 -13.50 5.95 34.52
CA ALA A 183 -14.02 6.08 33.15
C ALA A 183 -14.40 7.52 32.78
N ASP A 184 -15.06 8.24 33.71
CA ASP A 184 -15.48 9.64 33.53
C ASP A 184 -14.31 10.62 33.36
N SER A 185 -13.06 10.23 33.65
CA SER A 185 -11.89 11.04 33.37
C SER A 185 -11.47 11.00 31.90
N ILE A 186 -12.03 10.10 31.10
CA ILE A 186 -11.76 9.99 29.67
C ILE A 186 -12.84 10.75 28.91
N ALA A 187 -12.43 11.90 28.33
CA ALA A 187 -13.32 12.71 27.52
C ALA A 187 -13.85 11.89 26.31
N ASP A 188 -15.12 12.11 25.97
CA ASP A 188 -15.80 11.54 24.81
C ASP A 188 -15.87 9.99 24.76
N GLY A 189 -15.49 9.31 25.84
CA GLY A 189 -15.51 7.84 25.92
C GLY A 189 -14.52 7.17 24.96
N GLN A 190 -13.47 7.88 24.54
CA GLN A 190 -12.45 7.38 23.63
C GLN A 190 -11.10 7.28 24.33
N LEU A 191 -10.54 6.07 24.37
CA LEU A 191 -9.17 5.84 24.78
C LEU A 191 -8.26 6.23 23.62
N ILE A 192 -7.37 7.20 23.86
CA ILE A 192 -6.45 7.69 22.84
C ILE A 192 -5.03 7.53 23.37
N TYR A 193 -4.18 6.80 22.66
CA TYR A 193 -2.86 6.39 23.14
C TYR A 193 -1.89 6.03 22.02
N LYS A 194 -0.61 5.87 22.37
CA LYS A 194 0.44 5.30 21.52
C LYS A 194 1.27 4.29 22.31
N PHE A 195 1.64 3.19 21.65
CA PHE A 195 2.77 2.37 22.08
C PHE A 195 4.10 3.02 21.67
N ILE A 196 5.12 2.80 22.48
CA ILE A 196 6.46 3.37 22.32
C ILE A 196 7.45 2.23 22.51
N ASN A 197 8.29 1.98 21.50
CA ASN A 197 9.42 1.07 21.61
C ASN A 197 10.59 1.80 22.31
N GLY A 198 10.44 2.00 23.62
CA GLY A 198 11.29 2.81 24.48
C GLY A 198 10.46 3.50 25.56
N ASN A 199 11.00 4.56 26.16
CA ASN A 199 10.33 5.29 27.25
C ASN A 199 10.38 6.82 27.07
N ALA A 200 10.65 7.29 25.86
CA ALA A 200 10.70 8.71 25.51
C ALA A 200 10.14 8.95 24.10
N TRP A 201 9.59 10.13 23.85
CA TRP A 201 9.09 10.53 22.52
C TRP A 201 10.17 10.63 21.43
N THR A 202 11.44 10.54 21.79
CA THR A 202 12.55 10.40 20.83
C THR A 202 12.79 8.95 20.39
N ASN A 203 12.17 7.98 21.06
CA ASN A 203 12.19 6.58 20.65
C ASN A 203 11.14 6.34 19.56
N PRO A 204 11.26 5.24 18.78
CA PRO A 204 10.22 4.84 17.85
C PRO A 204 8.87 4.72 18.58
N SER A 205 7.86 5.37 18.04
CA SER A 205 6.49 5.39 18.55
C SER A 205 5.55 5.27 17.38
N GLU A 206 4.36 4.75 17.62
CA GLU A 206 3.41 4.45 16.55
C GLU A 206 2.99 5.71 15.76
N ASP A 207 2.75 5.50 14.46
CA ASP A 207 2.04 6.44 13.60
C ASP A 207 0.99 5.68 12.79
N LEU A 208 -0.27 5.89 13.15
CA LEU A 208 -1.44 5.24 12.55
C LEU A 208 -2.24 6.17 11.64
N THR A 209 -1.63 7.27 11.18
CA THR A 209 -2.32 8.27 10.33
C THR A 209 -2.89 7.61 9.08
N GLY A 210 -4.17 7.85 8.79
CA GLY A 210 -4.85 7.30 7.62
C GLY A 210 -5.34 5.85 7.77
N THR A 211 -5.23 5.25 8.96
CA THR A 211 -5.76 3.92 9.27
C THR A 211 -7.10 3.99 10.01
N ASP A 212 -7.87 2.90 10.00
CA ASP A 212 -9.22 2.83 10.63
C ASP A 212 -9.22 2.99 12.15
N CYS A 213 -8.09 2.72 12.82
CA CYS A 213 -7.94 2.84 14.27
C CYS A 213 -7.03 4.02 14.68
N GLY A 214 -6.62 4.85 13.72
CA GLY A 214 -5.78 6.02 13.93
C GLY A 214 -6.57 7.32 13.92
N ASP A 215 -6.11 8.32 14.68
CA ASP A 215 -6.50 9.72 14.46
C ASP A 215 -5.52 10.45 13.53
N ASP A 216 -5.82 11.70 13.17
CA ASP A 216 -4.98 12.55 12.32
C ASP A 216 -3.60 12.89 12.94
N ALA A 217 -3.39 12.58 14.22
CA ALA A 217 -2.10 12.72 14.90
C ALA A 217 -1.35 11.37 15.01
N GLY A 218 -1.85 10.33 14.35
CA GLY A 218 -1.30 8.99 14.35
C GLY A 218 -1.42 8.29 15.70
N ASN A 219 -2.32 8.71 16.58
CA ASN A 219 -2.62 7.99 17.83
C ASN A 219 -3.61 6.87 17.57
N ARG A 220 -3.50 5.80 18.35
CA ARG A 220 -4.50 4.74 18.39
C ARG A 220 -5.74 5.22 19.14
N VAL A 221 -6.91 4.99 18.57
CA VAL A 221 -8.21 5.36 19.14
C VAL A 221 -9.03 4.10 19.37
N HIS A 222 -9.55 3.93 20.58
CA HIS A 222 -10.42 2.81 20.93
C HIS A 222 -11.61 3.27 21.78
N PRO A 223 -12.86 2.90 21.43
CA PRO A 223 -14.01 3.19 22.27
C PRO A 223 -13.90 2.49 23.64
N LEU A 224 -14.19 3.21 24.72
CA LEU A 224 -14.35 2.63 26.05
C LEU A 224 -15.77 2.09 26.20
N ALA A 225 -15.95 0.82 25.88
CA ALA A 225 -17.26 0.18 25.87
C ALA A 225 -17.60 -0.54 27.19
N ASP A 226 -16.60 -0.94 27.97
CA ASP A 226 -16.76 -1.80 29.14
C ASP A 226 -15.83 -1.40 30.30
N LEU A 227 -16.19 -1.81 31.53
CA LEU A 227 -15.38 -1.59 32.74
C LEU A 227 -14.14 -2.49 32.81
N ASN A 228 -14.15 -3.61 32.11
CA ASN A 228 -13.02 -4.53 31.99
C ASN A 228 -12.83 -4.82 30.50
N MET A 229 -11.78 -4.25 29.90
CA MET A 229 -11.52 -4.36 28.47
C MET A 229 -10.18 -5.03 28.20
N VAL A 230 -10.09 -5.81 27.13
CA VAL A 230 -8.84 -6.33 26.56
C VAL A 230 -8.71 -5.79 25.15
N LEU A 231 -7.52 -5.34 24.77
CA LEU A 231 -7.25 -4.90 23.40
C LEU A 231 -6.88 -6.09 22.51
N PHE A 232 -7.47 -6.12 21.31
CA PHE A 232 -7.24 -7.14 20.31
C PHE A 232 -6.96 -6.51 18.95
N GLY A 233 -6.01 -7.09 18.22
CA GLY A 233 -5.86 -6.87 16.77
C GLY A 233 -6.80 -7.78 15.98
N ASP A 234 -7.12 -8.96 16.54
CA ASP A 234 -8.17 -9.84 16.06
C ASP A 234 -8.90 -10.50 17.25
N SER A 235 -10.16 -10.14 17.44
CA SER A 235 -11.00 -10.64 18.54
C SER A 235 -11.46 -12.09 18.34
N ALA A 236 -11.39 -12.64 17.12
CA ALA A 236 -11.75 -14.04 16.87
C ALA A 236 -10.67 -15.01 17.37
N THR A 237 -9.40 -14.56 17.34
CA THR A 237 -8.24 -15.36 17.74
C THR A 237 -7.63 -14.90 19.07
N ASN A 238 -8.14 -13.83 19.67
CA ASN A 238 -7.58 -13.16 20.86
C ASN A 238 -6.17 -12.61 20.65
N ALA A 239 -5.74 -12.42 19.40
CA ALA A 239 -4.43 -11.92 19.06
C ALA A 239 -4.31 -10.42 19.39
N ALA A 240 -3.15 -10.01 19.91
CA ALA A 240 -2.85 -8.62 20.23
C ALA A 240 -2.71 -7.77 18.94
N PRO A 241 -2.97 -6.46 19.02
CA PRO A 241 -2.69 -5.57 17.91
C PRO A 241 -1.17 -5.45 17.69
N CYS A 242 -0.74 -5.37 16.45
CA CYS A 242 0.67 -5.17 16.11
C CYS A 242 1.11 -3.73 16.37
N PHE A 243 2.38 -3.56 16.71
CA PHE A 243 3.00 -2.23 16.73
C PHE A 243 2.81 -1.52 15.39
N SER A 244 2.29 -0.28 15.44
CA SER A 244 2.02 0.55 14.25
C SER A 244 1.03 -0.06 13.23
N SER A 245 0.18 -1.01 13.63
CA SER A 245 -0.94 -1.49 12.80
C SER A 245 -2.21 -1.75 13.63
N CYS A 246 -3.38 -1.59 13.01
CA CYS A 246 -4.66 -1.85 13.64
C CYS A 246 -4.94 -3.34 13.87
N GLY A 247 -4.42 -4.19 12.99
CA GLY A 247 -4.61 -5.65 13.04
C GLY A 247 -3.47 -6.37 13.77
N THR A 248 -3.35 -7.67 13.52
CA THR A 248 -2.26 -8.51 14.03
C THR A 248 -0.98 -8.31 13.22
N CYS A 249 0.17 -8.75 13.75
CA CYS A 249 1.42 -8.65 13.02
C CYS A 249 1.40 -9.59 11.81
N LEU A 250 1.81 -9.05 10.65
CA LEU A 250 2.00 -9.81 9.43
C LEU A 250 3.50 -9.96 9.18
N THR A 251 3.97 -11.20 9.09
CA THR A 251 5.34 -11.46 8.66
C THR A 251 5.46 -11.19 7.16
N PRO A 252 6.57 -10.61 6.68
CA PRO A 252 6.82 -10.50 5.25
C PRO A 252 6.74 -11.86 4.55
N THR A 253 6.12 -11.86 3.38
CA THR A 253 5.98 -13.02 2.51
C THR A 253 7.20 -13.13 1.61
N MET A 254 7.73 -14.33 1.38
CA MET A 254 8.87 -14.49 0.47
C MET A 254 8.37 -14.53 -0.97
N VAL A 255 8.75 -13.52 -1.76
CA VAL A 255 8.39 -13.41 -3.17
C VAL A 255 9.60 -13.77 -4.02
N THR A 256 9.45 -14.75 -4.90
CA THR A 256 10.47 -15.08 -5.92
C THR A 256 10.14 -14.29 -7.19
N PHE A 257 10.91 -13.25 -7.47
CA PHE A 257 10.81 -12.50 -8.72
C PHE A 257 11.67 -13.15 -9.79
N GLN A 258 11.10 -13.38 -10.96
CA GLN A 258 11.75 -13.95 -12.14
C GLN A 258 11.46 -13.10 -13.36
N VAL A 259 12.49 -12.69 -14.10
CA VAL A 259 12.36 -11.92 -15.33
C VAL A 259 13.18 -12.55 -16.46
N ASP A 260 12.50 -12.92 -17.55
CA ASP A 260 13.13 -13.46 -18.74
C ASP A 260 13.70 -12.31 -19.60
N MET A 261 15.01 -12.35 -19.83
CA MET A 261 15.77 -11.34 -20.56
C MET A 261 16.15 -11.79 -21.98
N ASN A 262 15.75 -12.99 -22.43
CA ASN A 262 16.21 -13.57 -23.69
C ASN A 262 15.82 -12.78 -24.95
N THR A 263 14.82 -11.90 -24.86
CA THR A 263 14.40 -11.01 -25.95
C THR A 263 15.19 -9.70 -26.02
N GLN A 264 15.98 -9.40 -24.99
CA GLN A 264 16.76 -8.16 -24.94
C GLN A 264 18.02 -8.29 -25.80
N GLU A 265 18.30 -7.25 -26.61
CA GLU A 265 19.49 -7.24 -27.49
C GLU A 265 20.79 -7.34 -26.69
N SER A 266 20.80 -6.79 -25.47
CA SER A 266 21.91 -6.93 -24.53
C SER A 266 21.42 -6.90 -23.08
N VAL A 267 22.11 -7.67 -22.24
CA VAL A 267 22.01 -7.55 -20.78
C VAL A 267 23.18 -6.71 -20.30
N SER A 268 22.89 -5.74 -19.44
CA SER A 268 23.84 -4.83 -18.84
C SER A 268 25.00 -5.58 -18.18
N VAL A 269 26.21 -5.07 -18.35
CA VAL A 269 27.38 -5.57 -17.63
C VAL A 269 27.29 -5.32 -16.11
N ASN A 270 26.38 -4.44 -15.69
CA ASN A 270 26.07 -4.21 -14.29
C ASN A 270 25.03 -5.21 -13.74
N GLY A 271 24.45 -6.07 -14.59
CA GLY A 271 23.45 -7.07 -14.22
C GLY A 271 22.01 -6.55 -14.21
N VAL A 272 21.06 -7.40 -13.84
CA VAL A 272 19.63 -7.06 -13.72
C VAL A 272 19.28 -6.81 -12.25
N HIS A 273 18.49 -5.78 -11.97
CA HIS A 273 18.05 -5.42 -10.62
C HIS A 273 16.54 -5.25 -10.54
N ILE A 274 16.01 -5.23 -9.32
CA ILE A 274 14.62 -4.89 -9.02
C ILE A 274 14.55 -3.75 -8.00
N ALA A 275 13.70 -2.77 -8.28
CA ALA A 275 13.42 -1.66 -7.38
C ALA A 275 11.92 -1.43 -7.25
N GLY A 276 11.42 -1.43 -6.02
CA GLY A 276 10.04 -1.07 -5.73
C GLY A 276 9.82 -0.35 -4.40
N SER A 277 8.55 -0.18 -4.04
CA SER A 277 8.10 0.45 -2.80
C SER A 277 8.65 -0.24 -1.54
N PHE A 278 8.87 -1.55 -1.59
CA PHE A 278 9.39 -2.38 -0.49
C PHE A 278 10.84 -2.09 -0.08
N GLN A 279 11.55 -1.21 -0.80
CA GLN A 279 12.95 -0.86 -0.51
C GLN A 279 13.29 0.61 -0.80
N GLY A 280 12.29 1.44 -1.14
CA GLY A 280 12.50 2.88 -1.37
C GLY A 280 13.03 3.25 -2.75
N TRP A 281 12.68 2.51 -3.80
CA TRP A 281 13.02 2.81 -5.21
C TRP A 281 14.53 2.98 -5.50
N SER A 282 15.41 2.26 -4.79
CA SER A 282 16.85 2.22 -5.09
C SER A 282 17.17 1.21 -6.21
N PRO A 283 17.66 1.67 -7.39
CA PRO A 283 17.79 0.83 -8.59
C PRO A 283 18.90 -0.22 -8.51
N GLY A 284 19.89 -0.04 -7.63
CA GLY A 284 21.00 -0.97 -7.45
C GLY A 284 20.90 -1.82 -6.18
N ALA A 285 19.77 -1.78 -5.45
CA ALA A 285 19.69 -2.40 -4.12
C ALA A 285 19.58 -3.94 -4.16
N ASN A 286 18.82 -4.48 -5.12
CA ASN A 286 18.51 -5.91 -5.19
C ASN A 286 18.92 -6.46 -6.56
N PRO A 287 20.15 -6.97 -6.72
CA PRO A 287 20.56 -7.67 -7.94
C PRO A 287 19.84 -9.03 -8.05
N LEU A 288 19.47 -9.40 -9.26
CA LEU A 288 18.98 -10.73 -9.62
C LEU A 288 20.17 -11.59 -10.09
N SER A 289 20.00 -12.91 -10.04
CA SER A 289 20.98 -13.89 -10.52
C SER A 289 20.43 -14.75 -11.66
N ASP A 290 21.26 -15.07 -12.64
CA ASP A 290 21.05 -16.09 -13.67
C ASP A 290 22.14 -17.17 -13.50
N ASP A 291 22.05 -17.90 -12.39
CA ASP A 291 23.11 -18.82 -11.94
C ASP A 291 23.18 -20.11 -12.80
N ASP A 292 22.08 -20.49 -13.46
CA ASP A 292 22.02 -21.65 -14.35
C ASP A 292 22.21 -21.30 -15.83
N GLY A 293 22.18 -20.01 -16.19
CA GLY A 293 22.50 -19.49 -17.51
C GLY A 293 21.40 -19.72 -18.53
N ASP A 294 20.14 -19.77 -18.10
CA ASP A 294 18.98 -19.93 -18.97
C ASP A 294 18.39 -18.58 -19.45
N GLY A 295 18.92 -17.47 -18.94
CA GLY A 295 18.51 -16.11 -19.30
C GLY A 295 17.31 -15.59 -18.49
N ILE A 296 16.83 -16.36 -17.51
CA ILE A 296 15.81 -15.96 -16.54
C ILE A 296 16.53 -15.51 -15.27
N TRP A 297 16.43 -14.21 -14.98
CA TRP A 297 17.06 -13.61 -13.82
C TRP A 297 16.12 -13.70 -12.63
N GLU A 298 16.63 -14.11 -11.45
CA GLU A 298 15.80 -14.31 -10.27
C GLU A 298 16.33 -13.73 -8.95
N ALA A 299 15.43 -13.37 -8.04
CA ALA A 299 15.72 -13.00 -6.66
C ALA A 299 14.56 -13.36 -5.73
N VAL A 300 14.87 -13.76 -4.49
CA VAL A 300 13.88 -13.99 -3.43
C VAL A 300 13.94 -12.85 -2.43
N LEU A 301 12.84 -12.09 -2.30
CA LEU A 301 12.77 -10.92 -1.43
C LEU A 301 11.61 -11.06 -0.41
N PRO A 302 11.82 -10.67 0.85
CA PRO A 302 10.73 -10.52 1.81
C PRO A 302 9.93 -9.27 1.46
N VAL A 303 8.63 -9.44 1.21
CA VAL A 303 7.71 -8.35 0.88
C VAL A 303 6.52 -8.37 1.84
N ALA A 304 6.25 -7.23 2.46
CA ALA A 304 5.09 -7.11 3.34
C ALA A 304 3.78 -7.38 2.56
N PRO A 305 2.80 -8.09 3.14
CA PRO A 305 1.51 -8.27 2.48
C PRO A 305 0.83 -6.94 2.14
N GLY A 306 0.15 -6.90 1.00
CA GLY A 306 -0.45 -5.69 0.43
C GLY A 306 -0.01 -5.44 -1.01
N ASP A 307 -0.44 -4.31 -1.57
CA ASP A 307 -0.09 -3.92 -2.93
C ASP A 307 1.28 -3.24 -2.97
N VAL A 308 2.17 -3.73 -3.82
CA VAL A 308 3.49 -3.15 -4.06
C VAL A 308 3.65 -2.75 -5.52
N GLN A 309 4.39 -1.67 -5.73
CA GLN A 309 4.81 -1.24 -7.06
C GLN A 309 6.32 -1.44 -7.23
N PHE A 310 6.76 -1.86 -8.41
CA PHE A 310 8.18 -2.08 -8.70
C PHE A 310 8.50 -2.05 -10.20
N LYS A 311 9.79 -2.06 -10.54
CA LYS A 311 10.33 -2.22 -11.90
C LYS A 311 11.52 -3.16 -11.90
N PHE A 312 11.70 -3.91 -12.98
CA PHE A 312 12.98 -4.51 -13.33
C PHE A 312 13.88 -3.49 -14.04
N ILE A 313 15.19 -3.66 -13.89
CA ILE A 313 16.19 -2.71 -14.40
C ILE A 313 17.31 -3.51 -15.04
N ASN A 314 17.57 -3.28 -16.33
CA ASN A 314 18.71 -3.82 -17.05
C ASN A 314 19.94 -2.92 -16.84
N GLY A 315 20.48 -3.00 -15.62
CA GLY A 315 21.51 -2.12 -15.10
C GLY A 315 21.30 -1.90 -13.61
N ASN A 316 21.91 -0.85 -13.05
CA ASN A 316 21.81 -0.51 -11.63
C ASN A 316 21.54 0.98 -11.38
N ASP A 317 21.07 1.70 -12.40
CA ASP A 317 20.68 3.11 -12.34
C ASP A 317 19.44 3.38 -13.20
N TRP A 318 18.64 4.38 -12.82
CA TRP A 318 17.38 4.72 -13.47
C TRP A 318 17.56 5.34 -14.85
N SER A 319 18.65 6.07 -15.05
CA SER A 319 18.78 6.94 -16.22
C SER A 319 19.24 6.22 -17.49
N GLY A 320 19.65 4.94 -17.39
CA GLY A 320 20.45 4.29 -18.44
C GLY A 320 21.81 4.99 -18.68
N ASN A 321 22.06 6.15 -18.05
CA ASN A 321 23.21 7.00 -18.29
C ASN A 321 24.31 6.65 -17.29
N GLY A 322 25.20 5.77 -17.71
CA GLY A 322 26.38 5.36 -16.95
C GLY A 322 27.05 4.19 -17.65
N ASP A 323 28.36 4.02 -17.46
CA ASP A 323 29.10 2.93 -18.11
C ASP A 323 28.41 1.59 -17.84
N GLY A 324 27.83 1.00 -18.89
CA GLY A 324 27.26 -0.34 -18.86
C GLY A 324 25.77 -0.46 -18.54
N ASN A 325 25.06 0.60 -18.17
CA ASN A 325 23.60 0.56 -18.00
C ASN A 325 22.90 0.55 -19.38
N VAL A 326 21.83 -0.24 -19.51
CA VAL A 326 21.10 -0.39 -20.79
C VAL A 326 19.79 0.37 -20.72
N ASP A 327 18.84 -0.10 -19.90
CA ASP A 327 17.54 0.52 -19.75
C ASP A 327 16.86 0.12 -18.42
N ASN A 328 15.72 0.75 -18.14
CA ASN A 328 14.77 0.28 -17.15
C ASN A 328 13.48 -0.12 -17.88
N GLU A 329 12.74 -1.02 -17.24
CA GLU A 329 11.58 -1.63 -17.86
C GLU A 329 10.45 -0.63 -18.14
N LEU A 330 9.82 -0.76 -19.30
CA LEU A 330 8.59 -0.08 -19.67
C LEU A 330 7.45 -1.09 -19.72
N VAL A 331 6.49 -0.96 -18.82
CA VAL A 331 5.35 -1.87 -18.71
C VAL A 331 4.06 -1.14 -19.06
N ILE A 332 3.27 -1.75 -19.94
CA ILE A 332 1.99 -1.22 -20.41
C ILE A 332 0.94 -2.32 -20.30
N GLY A 333 -0.27 -1.96 -19.87
CA GLY A 333 -1.41 -2.86 -19.78
C GLY A 333 -1.77 -3.24 -18.34
N GLU A 334 -2.46 -4.38 -18.18
CA GLU A 334 -3.11 -4.79 -16.92
C GLU A 334 -2.16 -4.99 -15.74
N CYS A 335 -0.87 -5.19 -15.99
CA CYS A 335 0.12 -5.36 -14.93
C CYS A 335 0.82 -4.05 -14.53
N ALA A 336 0.55 -2.95 -15.25
CA ALA A 336 1.01 -1.62 -14.85
C ALA A 336 0.06 -1.02 -13.81
N ALA A 337 0.61 -0.34 -12.80
CA ALA A 337 -0.17 0.40 -11.83
C ALA A 337 -0.82 1.62 -12.49
N GLU A 338 -2.08 1.90 -12.13
CA GLU A 338 -2.87 2.99 -12.69
C GLU A 338 -2.11 4.33 -12.69
N GLY A 339 -2.04 4.98 -13.86
CA GLY A 339 -1.35 6.25 -14.05
C GLY A 339 0.19 6.17 -14.04
N SER A 340 0.78 4.98 -14.16
CA SER A 340 2.23 4.78 -14.20
C SER A 340 2.64 3.63 -15.12
N ASP A 341 3.94 3.48 -15.34
CA ASP A 341 4.58 2.35 -16.02
C ASP A 341 5.26 1.37 -15.03
N ASN A 342 4.93 1.46 -13.74
CA ASN A 342 5.40 0.54 -12.72
C ASN A 342 4.56 -0.73 -12.69
N ARG A 343 5.17 -1.89 -12.42
CA ARG A 343 4.41 -3.12 -12.18
C ARG A 343 3.63 -3.03 -10.86
N LEU A 344 2.40 -3.54 -10.84
CA LEU A 344 1.60 -3.73 -9.63
C LEU A 344 1.56 -5.21 -9.23
N LEU A 345 1.81 -5.52 -7.95
CA LEU A 345 1.68 -6.86 -7.39
C LEU A 345 0.96 -6.82 -6.04
N SER A 346 -0.10 -7.61 -5.90
CA SER A 346 -0.76 -7.86 -4.62
C SER A 346 -0.12 -9.07 -3.91
N VAL A 347 0.51 -8.83 -2.76
CA VAL A 347 1.19 -9.86 -1.96
C VAL A 347 0.28 -10.34 -0.83
N GLY A 348 0.01 -11.65 -0.79
CA GLY A 348 -0.73 -12.30 0.30
C GLY A 348 0.18 -12.70 1.46
N THR A 349 -0.27 -13.64 2.29
CA THR A 349 0.53 -14.22 3.41
C THR A 349 1.21 -15.55 3.05
N GLU A 350 1.07 -16.01 1.81
CA GLU A 350 1.71 -17.23 1.30
C GLU A 350 2.78 -16.87 0.28
N ASP A 351 3.94 -17.53 0.35
CA ASP A 351 5.04 -17.36 -0.60
C ASP A 351 4.55 -17.51 -2.04
N LEU A 352 5.03 -16.65 -2.94
CA LEU A 352 4.60 -16.62 -4.33
C LEU A 352 5.75 -16.42 -5.31
N VAL A 353 5.57 -16.90 -6.53
CA VAL A 353 6.49 -16.69 -7.65
C VAL A 353 5.86 -15.69 -8.62
N TYR A 354 6.56 -14.60 -8.90
CA TYR A 354 6.19 -13.61 -9.92
C TYR A 354 7.15 -13.75 -11.10
N ALA A 355 6.69 -14.38 -12.18
CA ALA A 355 7.48 -14.64 -13.37
C ALA A 355 6.90 -13.91 -14.59
N VAL A 356 7.74 -13.16 -15.30
CA VAL A 356 7.36 -12.32 -16.45
C VAL A 356 8.49 -12.25 -17.48
N CYS A 357 8.18 -11.90 -18.71
CA CYS A 357 9.18 -11.47 -19.68
C CYS A 357 9.45 -9.96 -19.52
N TYR A 358 10.70 -9.52 -19.69
CA TYR A 358 11.06 -8.11 -19.58
C TYR A 358 10.23 -7.25 -20.54
N ASN A 359 9.69 -6.13 -20.04
CA ASN A 359 8.73 -5.21 -20.70
C ASN A 359 7.32 -5.80 -20.97
N LEU A 360 7.03 -7.04 -20.59
CA LEU A 360 5.73 -7.68 -20.85
C LEU A 360 4.99 -8.05 -19.56
N CYS A 361 3.66 -8.07 -19.63
CA CYS A 361 2.84 -8.56 -18.51
C CYS A 361 2.84 -10.09 -18.38
N ASP A 362 3.15 -10.80 -19.47
CA ASP A 362 3.13 -12.25 -19.53
C ASP A 362 4.53 -12.84 -19.35
N ALA A 363 4.58 -14.07 -18.80
CA ALA A 363 5.81 -14.85 -18.70
C ALA A 363 6.31 -15.37 -20.05
N GLU A 364 5.43 -15.48 -21.05
CA GLU A 364 5.81 -15.89 -22.39
C GLU A 364 6.38 -14.71 -23.16
N CYS A 365 7.67 -14.77 -23.48
CA CYS A 365 8.31 -13.76 -24.31
C CYS A 365 7.78 -13.77 -25.75
N VAL A 366 7.54 -12.57 -26.28
CA VAL A 366 7.26 -12.33 -27.70
C VAL A 366 8.53 -11.78 -28.35
N GLU A 367 8.91 -12.32 -29.51
CA GLU A 367 10.06 -11.80 -30.24
C GLU A 367 9.83 -10.36 -30.67
N ASN A 368 10.88 -9.54 -30.55
CA ASN A 368 10.88 -8.16 -30.98
C ASN A 368 10.72 -8.07 -32.51
N PRO A 369 10.02 -7.04 -33.04
CA PRO A 369 9.94 -6.82 -34.48
C PRO A 369 11.33 -6.58 -35.10
N ASP A 370 11.47 -6.92 -36.39
CA ASP A 370 12.73 -6.68 -37.11
C ASP A 370 13.12 -5.18 -37.10
N PRO A 371 14.42 -4.83 -37.19
CA PRO A 371 14.83 -3.44 -37.34
C PRO A 371 14.31 -2.84 -38.65
N ALA A 372 13.66 -1.68 -38.58
CA ALA A 372 13.06 -1.02 -39.74
C ALA A 372 13.08 0.51 -39.61
N ASP A 373 12.93 1.20 -40.74
CA ASP A 373 12.93 2.66 -40.78
C ASP A 373 11.56 3.22 -40.37
N VAL A 374 11.54 4.08 -39.35
CA VAL A 374 10.34 4.82 -38.92
C VAL A 374 10.54 6.30 -39.23
N ILE A 375 9.62 6.88 -40.00
CA ILE A 375 9.59 8.31 -40.29
C ILE A 375 8.68 9.01 -39.30
N PHE A 376 9.29 9.77 -38.38
CA PHE A 376 8.58 10.62 -37.42
C PHE A 376 8.25 11.96 -38.06
N ARG A 377 7.03 12.45 -37.84
CA ARG A 377 6.49 13.65 -38.50
C ARG A 377 5.72 14.50 -37.50
N VAL A 378 6.08 15.79 -37.41
CA VAL A 378 5.39 16.76 -36.55
C VAL A 378 5.10 18.03 -37.32
N ASP A 379 3.85 18.46 -37.26
CA ASP A 379 3.38 19.73 -37.80
C ASP A 379 3.61 20.84 -36.76
N MET A 380 4.45 21.81 -37.14
CA MET A 380 4.82 22.96 -36.31
C MET A 380 4.10 24.24 -36.71
N SER A 381 3.07 24.17 -37.55
CA SER A 381 2.36 25.35 -38.09
C SER A 381 1.69 26.24 -37.04
N GLU A 382 1.35 25.68 -35.88
CA GLU A 382 0.79 26.41 -34.73
C GLU A 382 1.87 26.95 -33.77
N GLN A 383 3.15 26.69 -34.03
CA GLN A 383 4.27 27.01 -33.15
C GLN A 383 5.26 27.98 -33.81
N GLU A 384 5.96 28.77 -33.00
CA GLU A 384 7.18 29.46 -33.45
C GLU A 384 8.36 28.49 -33.34
N VAL A 385 8.96 28.12 -34.47
CA VAL A 385 10.11 27.19 -34.49
C VAL A 385 11.34 27.86 -33.90
N ASN A 386 11.94 27.20 -32.91
CA ASN A 386 13.16 27.64 -32.23
C ASN A 386 14.35 27.63 -33.20
N ALA A 387 15.29 28.56 -33.01
CA ALA A 387 16.52 28.62 -33.81
C ALA A 387 17.41 27.37 -33.68
N GLY A 388 17.27 26.62 -32.59
CA GLY A 388 17.88 25.31 -32.37
C GLY A 388 17.25 24.17 -33.18
N GLY A 389 16.16 24.42 -33.90
CA GLY A 389 15.47 23.44 -34.75
C GLY A 389 14.43 22.59 -34.01
N VAL A 390 13.90 21.59 -34.70
CA VAL A 390 12.91 20.64 -34.18
C VAL A 390 13.57 19.28 -34.08
N TRP A 391 13.27 18.54 -33.01
CA TRP A 391 13.94 17.28 -32.68
C TRP A 391 12.92 16.24 -32.24
N VAL A 392 13.27 14.96 -32.39
CA VAL A 392 12.56 13.85 -31.75
C VAL A 392 13.50 13.15 -30.76
N ILE A 393 12.97 12.79 -29.60
CA ILE A 393 13.63 12.03 -28.55
C ILE A 393 12.77 10.82 -28.19
N GLY A 394 13.37 9.73 -27.71
CA GLY A 394 12.59 8.58 -27.27
C GLY A 394 13.43 7.44 -26.73
N ASN A 395 12.78 6.33 -26.40
CA ASN A 395 13.46 5.10 -25.97
C ASN A 395 14.24 4.39 -27.08
N PHE A 396 14.10 4.84 -28.34
CA PHE A 396 14.80 4.30 -29.51
C PHE A 396 16.05 5.10 -29.92
N THR A 397 16.32 6.25 -29.29
CA THR A 397 17.49 7.07 -29.59
C THR A 397 18.72 6.55 -28.85
N GLU A 398 19.94 6.87 -29.31
CA GLU A 398 21.16 6.42 -28.63
C GLU A 398 22.07 7.61 -28.25
N PRO A 399 22.25 7.92 -26.95
CA PRO A 399 21.55 7.37 -25.78
C PRO A 399 20.04 7.67 -25.79
N ASN A 400 19.25 6.91 -25.03
CA ASN A 400 17.81 7.14 -24.94
C ASN A 400 17.50 8.59 -24.50
N TRP A 401 16.42 9.14 -25.05
CA TRP A 401 15.90 10.48 -24.76
C TRP A 401 16.82 11.65 -25.18
N GLN A 402 17.01 12.64 -24.30
CA GLN A 402 17.52 13.97 -24.66
C GLN A 402 18.92 13.94 -25.30
N MET A 403 19.82 13.08 -24.82
CA MET A 403 21.21 13.05 -25.30
C MET A 403 21.37 12.39 -26.68
N GLY A 404 20.42 11.55 -27.10
CA GLY A 404 20.40 10.93 -28.42
C GLY A 404 19.45 11.60 -29.42
N ALA A 405 18.99 12.82 -29.11
CA ALA A 405 18.00 13.51 -29.93
C ALA A 405 18.35 13.55 -31.42
N LEU A 406 17.35 13.31 -32.26
CA LEU A 406 17.49 13.32 -33.72
C LEU A 406 16.87 14.59 -34.29
N GLN A 407 17.68 15.38 -35.02
CA GLN A 407 17.21 16.62 -35.64
C GLN A 407 16.27 16.33 -36.80
N MET A 408 15.14 17.01 -36.83
CA MET A 408 14.12 16.93 -37.88
C MET A 408 14.28 18.07 -38.89
N THR A 409 13.86 17.83 -40.13
CA THR A 409 13.97 18.81 -41.21
C THR A 409 12.65 19.02 -41.94
N ASP A 410 12.38 20.26 -42.33
CA ASP A 410 11.29 20.65 -43.22
C ASP A 410 11.90 21.06 -44.57
N VAL A 411 12.03 20.07 -45.48
CA VAL A 411 12.77 20.24 -46.74
C VAL A 411 11.92 20.90 -47.83
N ASP A 412 10.61 20.70 -47.82
CA ASP A 412 9.67 21.24 -48.79
C ASP A 412 8.96 22.53 -48.32
N ALA A 413 9.24 22.96 -47.09
CA ALA A 413 8.75 24.19 -46.47
C ALA A 413 7.23 24.21 -46.30
N ASP A 414 6.64 23.05 -45.99
CA ASP A 414 5.20 22.90 -45.74
C ASP A 414 4.81 23.05 -44.26
N GLY A 415 5.81 23.16 -43.35
CA GLY A 415 5.62 23.28 -41.91
C GLY A 415 5.64 21.95 -41.15
N VAL A 416 5.74 20.82 -41.86
CA VAL A 416 5.90 19.48 -41.29
C VAL A 416 7.38 19.12 -41.24
N PHE A 417 7.87 18.87 -40.04
CA PHE A 417 9.25 18.44 -39.82
C PHE A 417 9.30 16.92 -39.78
N GLU A 418 10.29 16.35 -40.48
CA GLU A 418 10.44 14.90 -40.60
C GLU A 418 11.86 14.44 -40.26
N VAL A 419 11.98 13.24 -39.69
CA VAL A 419 13.25 12.51 -39.57
C VAL A 419 12.99 11.00 -39.68
N THR A 420 13.92 10.30 -40.31
CA THR A 420 13.93 8.83 -40.36
C THR A 420 14.90 8.29 -39.32
N ALA A 421 14.43 7.37 -38.48
CA ALA A 421 15.27 6.60 -37.58
C ALA A 421 15.13 5.11 -37.88
N ASN A 422 16.25 4.39 -37.93
CA ASN A 422 16.21 2.93 -37.95
C ASN A 422 16.01 2.44 -36.52
N VAL A 423 14.85 1.87 -36.23
CA VAL A 423 14.45 1.46 -34.88
C VAL A 423 14.60 -0.04 -34.74
N SER A 424 15.19 -0.51 -33.65
CA SER A 424 15.27 -1.93 -33.24
C SER A 424 14.74 -2.11 -31.81
N GLY A 425 14.81 -3.32 -31.24
CA GLY A 425 14.32 -3.60 -29.89
C GLY A 425 12.80 -3.72 -29.76
N ALA A 426 12.24 -3.25 -28.64
CA ALA A 426 10.83 -3.43 -28.28
C ALA A 426 9.85 -2.98 -29.38
N ALA A 427 8.67 -3.61 -29.44
CA ALA A 427 7.60 -3.20 -30.36
C ALA A 427 7.07 -1.80 -30.02
N THR A 428 6.88 -1.54 -28.73
CA THR A 428 6.44 -0.25 -28.22
C THR A 428 7.59 0.75 -28.20
N ILE A 429 7.39 1.89 -28.87
CA ILE A 429 8.25 3.05 -28.77
C ILE A 429 7.54 4.19 -28.03
N LEU A 430 8.29 4.83 -27.13
CA LEU A 430 7.89 6.07 -26.49
C LEU A 430 8.75 7.21 -26.99
N TYR A 431 8.11 8.31 -27.35
CA TYR A 431 8.81 9.45 -27.94
C TYR A 431 8.15 10.78 -27.64
N LYS A 432 8.90 11.85 -27.89
CA LYS A 432 8.41 13.24 -27.83
C LYS A 432 9.06 14.08 -28.91
N PHE A 433 8.34 15.10 -29.34
CA PHE A 433 8.93 16.19 -30.12
C PHE A 433 9.46 17.29 -29.20
N VAL A 434 10.53 17.93 -29.64
CA VAL A 434 11.20 19.02 -28.92
C VAL A 434 11.43 20.18 -29.89
N ASN A 435 11.04 21.38 -29.47
CA ASN A 435 11.27 22.62 -30.19
C ASN A 435 12.47 23.36 -29.58
N GLY A 436 13.66 23.18 -30.15
CA GLY A 436 14.97 23.55 -29.62
C GLY A 436 15.84 22.32 -29.35
N ASP A 437 17.16 22.51 -29.30
CA ASP A 437 18.12 21.41 -29.12
C ASP A 437 18.14 20.95 -27.64
N PRO A 438 17.72 19.70 -27.32
CA PRO A 438 17.68 19.22 -25.95
C PRO A 438 19.05 18.78 -25.39
N SER A 439 20.09 18.73 -26.22
CA SER A 439 21.41 18.21 -25.81
C SER A 439 22.29 19.24 -25.05
N ASP A 440 21.98 20.53 -25.18
CA ASP A 440 22.85 21.62 -24.70
C ASP A 440 22.18 22.57 -23.66
N GLY A 441 20.92 22.35 -23.26
CA GLY A 441 20.10 23.34 -22.53
C GLY A 441 19.44 22.90 -21.21
N ASP A 442 19.03 23.88 -20.39
CA ASP A 442 18.13 23.70 -19.24
C ASP A 442 16.67 23.91 -19.69
N GLN A 443 15.73 23.09 -19.19
CA GLN A 443 14.32 23.08 -19.59
C GLN A 443 13.73 24.52 -19.49
N GLY A 444 13.24 25.07 -20.60
CA GLY A 444 12.53 26.36 -20.62
C GLY A 444 13.36 27.61 -20.94
N VAL A 445 14.68 27.51 -21.19
CA VAL A 445 15.48 28.64 -21.71
C VAL A 445 15.94 28.42 -23.15
N ASP A 446 16.32 27.18 -23.50
CA ASP A 446 16.90 26.87 -24.82
C ASP A 446 16.02 25.94 -25.69
N TYR A 447 15.13 25.15 -25.09
CA TYR A 447 14.18 24.27 -25.80
C TYR A 447 12.84 24.12 -25.08
N PHE A 448 11.83 23.63 -25.81
CA PHE A 448 10.48 23.31 -25.32
C PHE A 448 10.10 21.87 -25.71
N GLU A 449 9.97 21.01 -24.72
CA GLU A 449 9.55 19.60 -24.86
C GLU A 449 8.03 19.49 -24.75
N GLU A 450 7.41 18.56 -25.50
CA GLU A 450 5.97 18.27 -25.35
C GLU A 450 5.62 17.86 -23.91
N SER A 451 4.61 18.51 -23.35
CA SER A 451 4.02 18.10 -22.06
C SER A 451 2.99 16.99 -22.24
N GLY A 452 2.35 16.93 -23.41
CA GLY A 452 1.17 16.10 -23.67
C GLY A 452 -0.07 16.52 -22.87
N VAL A 453 -0.07 17.73 -22.30
CA VAL A 453 -1.21 18.35 -21.60
C VAL A 453 -1.71 19.53 -22.43
N GLN A 454 -3.01 19.52 -22.73
CA GLN A 454 -3.70 20.62 -23.41
C GLN A 454 -4.47 21.43 -22.36
N LEU A 455 -4.23 22.74 -22.32
CA LEU A 455 -4.83 23.67 -21.36
C LEU A 455 -5.76 24.66 -22.07
N ASP A 456 -6.80 25.09 -21.38
CA ASP A 456 -7.69 26.17 -21.82
C ASP A 456 -7.10 27.57 -21.51
N GLU A 457 -7.85 28.62 -21.85
CA GLU A 457 -7.46 30.02 -21.60
C GLU A 457 -7.34 30.38 -20.10
N ASN A 458 -7.90 29.56 -19.21
CA ASN A 458 -7.86 29.72 -17.76
C ASN A 458 -6.83 28.81 -17.09
N ASN A 459 -5.97 28.13 -17.86
CA ASN A 459 -4.99 27.15 -17.38
C ASN A 459 -5.64 25.87 -16.78
N GLU A 460 -6.87 25.56 -17.15
CA GLU A 460 -7.55 24.31 -16.80
C GLU A 460 -7.25 23.23 -17.86
N GLU A 461 -7.08 21.98 -17.42
CA GLU A 461 -6.80 20.85 -18.32
C GLU A 461 -8.01 20.51 -19.17
N LEU A 462 -7.82 20.53 -20.50
CA LEU A 462 -8.83 20.15 -21.49
C LEU A 462 -8.72 18.68 -21.89
N ALA A 463 -7.49 18.22 -22.13
CA ALA A 463 -7.19 16.88 -22.61
C ALA A 463 -5.70 16.57 -22.37
N THR A 464 -5.37 15.28 -22.37
CA THR A 464 -4.00 14.79 -22.31
C THR A 464 -3.75 13.78 -23.44
N PHE A 465 -2.49 13.43 -23.70
CA PHE A 465 -2.19 12.37 -24.66
C PHE A 465 -2.83 11.03 -24.27
N GLU A 466 -3.00 10.77 -22.97
CA GLU A 466 -3.70 9.58 -22.49
C GLU A 466 -5.20 9.65 -22.81
N THR A 467 -5.87 10.76 -22.50
CA THR A 467 -7.31 10.90 -22.80
C THR A 467 -7.61 10.88 -24.30
N ASP A 468 -6.68 11.39 -25.09
CA ASP A 468 -6.77 11.41 -26.57
C ASP A 468 -6.25 10.12 -27.21
N GLY A 469 -5.70 9.19 -26.42
CA GLY A 469 -5.31 7.85 -26.85
C GLY A 469 -4.01 7.78 -27.68
N CYS A 470 -3.13 8.79 -27.60
CA CYS A 470 -1.84 8.78 -28.30
C CYS A 470 -0.61 8.82 -27.39
N GLY A 471 -0.79 8.67 -26.07
CA GLY A 471 0.35 8.64 -25.15
C GLY A 471 0.06 8.12 -23.77
N LEU A 472 1.12 8.08 -22.97
CA LEU A 472 1.14 7.52 -21.62
C LEU A 472 1.75 8.50 -20.62
N PRO A 473 1.29 8.54 -19.36
CA PRO A 473 1.92 9.30 -18.29
C PRO A 473 3.40 8.92 -18.14
N ASN A 474 4.27 9.90 -17.92
CA ASN A 474 5.70 9.67 -17.69
C ASN A 474 6.09 9.65 -16.20
N GLY A 475 5.12 9.70 -15.28
CA GLY A 475 5.36 9.74 -13.84
C GLY A 475 5.83 11.10 -13.28
N PHE A 476 6.02 12.12 -14.12
CA PHE A 476 6.47 13.47 -13.73
C PHE A 476 5.47 14.57 -14.08
N GLY A 477 4.19 14.22 -14.27
CA GLY A 477 3.13 15.17 -14.61
C GLY A 477 3.11 15.60 -16.08
N ALA A 478 3.73 14.82 -16.96
CA ALA A 478 3.66 14.97 -18.41
C ALA A 478 3.43 13.60 -19.07
N TYR A 479 3.33 13.58 -20.40
CA TYR A 479 3.01 12.38 -21.18
C TYR A 479 4.02 12.17 -22.30
N ASN A 480 4.30 10.92 -22.61
CA ASN A 480 5.08 10.49 -23.78
C ASN A 480 4.11 10.05 -24.88
N ARG A 481 4.44 10.29 -26.15
CA ARG A 481 3.72 9.67 -27.27
C ARG A 481 4.04 8.18 -27.32
N ILE A 482 3.06 7.38 -27.74
CA ILE A 482 3.20 5.92 -27.90
C ILE A 482 3.01 5.52 -29.36
N HIS A 483 3.82 4.56 -29.83
CA HIS A 483 3.61 3.90 -31.12
C HIS A 483 4.02 2.42 -31.03
N GLU A 484 3.29 1.54 -31.72
CA GLU A 484 3.59 0.11 -31.83
C GLU A 484 4.13 -0.17 -33.23
N ARG A 485 5.43 -0.46 -33.33
CA ARG A 485 6.09 -0.70 -34.62
C ARG A 485 5.84 -2.12 -35.11
N SER A 486 5.66 -2.27 -36.41
CA SER A 486 5.38 -3.54 -37.11
C SER A 486 6.64 -4.34 -37.45
N GLY A 487 7.82 -3.70 -37.44
CA GLY A 487 9.08 -4.27 -37.92
C GLY A 487 9.29 -4.14 -39.43
N GLU A 488 8.43 -3.38 -40.12
CA GLU A 488 8.58 -2.97 -41.51
C GLU A 488 8.71 -1.45 -41.60
N ASP A 489 9.13 -0.92 -42.75
CA ASP A 489 9.29 0.53 -42.93
C ASP A 489 7.95 1.26 -42.79
N GLU A 490 7.91 2.29 -41.94
CA GLU A 490 6.70 3.00 -41.55
C GLU A 490 6.83 4.52 -41.69
N ILE A 491 5.72 5.16 -42.07
CA ILE A 491 5.58 6.62 -42.07
C ILE A 491 4.46 6.95 -41.09
N LEU A 492 4.82 7.60 -39.98
CA LEU A 492 3.83 7.99 -38.97
C LEU A 492 2.92 9.11 -39.49
N GLU A 493 1.71 9.22 -38.94
CA GLU A 493 0.85 10.36 -39.26
C GLU A 493 1.48 11.67 -38.77
N SER A 494 1.25 12.76 -39.52
CA SER A 494 1.69 14.08 -39.11
C SER A 494 0.76 14.62 -38.03
N VAL A 495 1.27 14.73 -36.81
CA VAL A 495 0.55 15.23 -35.64
C VAL A 495 0.96 16.67 -35.34
N CYS A 496 0.03 17.47 -34.81
CA CYS A 496 0.34 18.80 -34.34
C CYS A 496 1.19 18.73 -33.08
N PHE A 497 2.16 19.64 -32.96
CA PHE A 497 2.97 19.74 -31.75
C PHE A 497 2.09 19.85 -30.49
N ASN A 498 2.38 19.01 -29.51
CA ASN A 498 1.68 18.84 -28.24
C ASN A 498 0.20 18.39 -28.35
N LYS A 499 -0.21 17.77 -29.48
CA LYS A 499 -1.55 17.19 -29.68
C LYS A 499 -1.49 15.82 -30.36
N CYS A 500 -2.56 15.03 -30.22
CA CYS A 500 -2.71 13.74 -30.91
C CYS A 500 -3.24 13.88 -32.36
N SER A 501 -3.78 15.04 -32.71
CA SER A 501 -4.38 15.31 -34.04
C SER A 501 -3.49 16.19 -34.90
N SER A 502 -3.73 16.22 -36.22
CA SER A 502 -3.12 17.21 -37.13
C SER A 502 -3.44 18.66 -36.72
N CYS A 503 -2.58 19.62 -37.09
CA CYS A 503 -2.87 21.03 -36.83
C CYS A 503 -4.08 21.50 -37.64
N ILE A 504 -4.85 22.45 -37.09
CA ILE A 504 -6.02 22.98 -37.81
C ILE A 504 -5.57 24.19 -38.62
N VAL A 505 -5.56 24.07 -39.94
CA VAL A 505 -5.28 25.19 -40.85
C VAL A 505 -6.52 26.09 -40.97
N SER A 506 -6.70 26.98 -39.98
CA SER A 506 -7.64 28.10 -39.98
C SER A 506 -9.15 27.79 -40.04
N VAL A 507 -9.89 28.59 -39.29
CA VAL A 507 -11.34 28.51 -39.07
C VAL A 507 -12.09 29.06 -40.28
N GLN A 508 -12.34 28.21 -41.28
CA GLN A 508 -13.47 28.36 -42.19
C GLN A 508 -13.80 26.99 -42.82
N GLU A 509 -15.03 26.53 -42.61
CA GLU A 509 -15.66 25.31 -43.20
C GLU A 509 -15.60 23.98 -42.42
N LEU A 510 -15.95 23.95 -41.13
CA LEU A 510 -16.34 22.68 -40.47
C LEU A 510 -17.65 22.71 -39.65
N ASP A 511 -18.45 23.76 -39.74
CA ASP A 511 -19.77 23.81 -39.07
C ASP A 511 -20.92 23.20 -39.91
N GLU A 512 -20.67 22.74 -41.14
CA GLU A 512 -21.74 22.24 -42.03
C GLU A 512 -21.86 20.71 -42.11
N MET A 513 -20.99 19.93 -41.46
CA MET A 513 -20.96 18.46 -41.64
C MET A 513 -20.72 17.60 -40.39
N VAL A 514 -21.10 18.08 -39.20
CA VAL A 514 -21.12 17.25 -37.98
C VAL A 514 -22.29 16.26 -38.04
N ILE A 515 -21.99 14.97 -37.98
CA ILE A 515 -22.98 13.90 -37.79
C ILE A 515 -23.01 13.59 -36.31
N GLU A 516 -24.19 13.62 -35.70
CA GLU A 516 -24.36 13.15 -34.33
C GLU A 516 -24.88 11.72 -34.36
N ALA A 517 -24.33 10.84 -33.54
CA ALA A 517 -24.71 9.45 -33.46
C ALA A 517 -25.19 9.13 -32.04
N TYR A 518 -26.43 8.64 -31.91
CA TYR A 518 -27.01 8.30 -30.62
C TYR A 518 -27.87 7.01 -30.69
N PRO A 519 -27.75 6.10 -29.71
CA PRO A 519 -26.73 6.11 -28.65
C PRO A 519 -25.32 5.84 -29.22
N ASN A 520 -24.28 6.28 -28.52
CA ASN A 520 -22.89 5.87 -28.74
C ASN A 520 -22.19 5.87 -27.35
N PRO A 521 -21.90 4.71 -26.74
CA PRO A 521 -21.97 3.36 -27.31
C PRO A 521 -23.39 2.87 -27.67
N PHE A 522 -23.52 2.03 -28.68
CA PHE A 522 -24.80 1.48 -29.16
C PHE A 522 -24.85 -0.05 -29.06
N ASP A 523 -26.06 -0.60 -29.10
CA ASP A 523 -26.30 -2.06 -29.06
C ASP A 523 -27.03 -2.51 -30.34
N SER A 524 -28.37 -2.52 -30.31
CA SER A 524 -29.21 -3.04 -31.41
C SER A 524 -29.75 -1.96 -32.35
N GLN A 525 -29.59 -0.68 -31.98
CA GLN A 525 -29.98 0.47 -32.79
C GLN A 525 -28.98 1.61 -32.66
N LEU A 526 -28.77 2.30 -33.78
CA LEU A 526 -27.95 3.50 -33.90
C LEU A 526 -28.72 4.54 -34.70
N THR A 527 -28.89 5.74 -34.16
CA THR A 527 -29.51 6.87 -34.89
C THR A 527 -28.46 7.90 -35.23
N LEU A 528 -28.37 8.25 -36.51
CA LEU A 528 -27.54 9.32 -37.04
C LEU A 528 -28.42 10.56 -37.26
N ILE A 529 -28.01 11.70 -36.74
CA ILE A 529 -28.60 13.02 -37.00
C ILE A 529 -27.70 13.72 -38.00
N LEU A 530 -28.30 14.19 -39.09
CA LEU A 530 -27.61 14.80 -40.23
C LEU A 530 -27.85 16.32 -40.23
N PRO A 531 -26.86 17.14 -40.64
CA PRO A 531 -26.99 18.59 -40.66
C PRO A 531 -28.03 19.09 -41.66
N THR A 532 -28.58 20.28 -41.40
CA THR A 532 -29.82 20.80 -42.03
C THR A 532 -29.67 21.22 -43.51
N ALA A 533 -28.48 21.15 -44.09
CA ALA A 533 -28.20 21.55 -45.47
C ALA A 533 -27.13 20.66 -46.12
N SER A 534 -27.36 19.35 -46.22
CA SER A 534 -26.41 18.47 -46.92
C SER A 534 -26.62 18.55 -48.45
N PRO A 535 -25.60 18.94 -49.26
CA PRO A 535 -25.55 18.51 -50.66
C PRO A 535 -25.54 16.96 -50.72
N GLU A 536 -25.80 16.38 -51.89
CA GLU A 536 -25.77 14.90 -52.05
C GLU A 536 -24.46 14.33 -51.47
N ALA A 537 -24.57 13.48 -50.45
CA ALA A 537 -23.42 12.93 -49.70
C ALA A 537 -23.44 11.40 -49.69
N GLN A 538 -22.27 10.78 -49.73
CA GLN A 538 -22.11 9.34 -49.54
C GLN A 538 -21.72 9.03 -48.10
N LEU A 539 -22.53 8.21 -47.43
CA LEU A 539 -22.28 7.72 -46.09
C LEU A 539 -21.74 6.28 -46.18
N PHE A 540 -20.64 6.02 -45.48
CA PHE A 540 -20.07 4.70 -45.26
C PHE A 540 -19.97 4.45 -43.75
N ILE A 541 -20.16 3.21 -43.33
CA ILE A 541 -19.79 2.76 -41.99
C ILE A 541 -18.92 1.53 -42.16
N SER A 542 -17.74 1.53 -41.58
CA SER A 542 -16.78 0.42 -41.64
C SER A 542 -16.39 -0.06 -40.25
N ASP A 543 -16.03 -1.34 -40.12
CA ASP A 543 -15.35 -1.83 -38.92
C ASP A 543 -13.85 -1.46 -38.93
N VAL A 544 -13.13 -1.79 -37.85
CA VAL A 544 -11.68 -1.53 -37.69
C VAL A 544 -10.79 -2.16 -38.78
N SER A 545 -11.28 -3.17 -39.49
CA SER A 545 -10.55 -3.78 -40.62
C SER A 545 -10.74 -3.03 -41.94
N GLY A 546 -11.52 -1.94 -41.94
CA GLY A 546 -11.89 -1.18 -43.13
C GLY A 546 -13.03 -1.81 -43.94
N ARG A 547 -13.65 -2.89 -43.44
CA ARG A 547 -14.78 -3.53 -44.14
C ARG A 547 -16.04 -2.70 -43.96
N VAL A 548 -16.63 -2.25 -45.07
CA VAL A 548 -17.87 -1.47 -45.08
C VAL A 548 -19.06 -2.34 -44.69
N VAL A 549 -19.68 -2.03 -43.55
CA VAL A 549 -20.89 -2.68 -43.01
C VAL A 549 -22.18 -1.95 -43.39
N TYR A 550 -22.10 -0.67 -43.75
CA TYR A 550 -23.22 0.10 -44.25
C TYR A 550 -22.77 1.12 -45.30
N ASN A 551 -23.57 1.32 -46.35
CA ASN A 551 -23.41 2.45 -47.25
C ASN A 551 -24.76 3.01 -47.70
N SER A 552 -24.82 4.32 -47.93
CA SER A 552 -26.03 4.97 -48.45
C SER A 552 -25.69 6.30 -49.12
N LEU A 553 -26.50 6.68 -50.11
CA LEU A 553 -26.56 8.05 -50.60
C LEU A 553 -27.58 8.83 -49.76
N LEU A 554 -27.16 9.96 -49.22
CA LEU A 554 -27.99 10.86 -48.43
C LEU A 554 -28.69 11.85 -49.37
N SER A 555 -30.01 12.00 -49.20
CA SER A 555 -30.77 13.04 -49.91
C SER A 555 -30.72 14.36 -49.14
N ALA A 556 -30.80 15.48 -49.84
CA ALA A 556 -30.65 16.81 -49.25
C ALA A 556 -31.67 17.15 -48.14
N ASP A 557 -32.81 16.45 -48.11
CA ASP A 557 -33.89 16.65 -47.14
C ASP A 557 -33.82 15.67 -45.94
N GLN A 558 -32.85 14.75 -45.92
CA GLN A 558 -32.75 13.70 -44.92
C GLN A 558 -32.06 14.19 -43.64
N LYS A 559 -32.82 14.30 -42.55
CA LYS A 559 -32.34 14.84 -41.27
C LYS A 559 -31.89 13.80 -40.25
N SER A 560 -32.31 12.55 -40.43
CA SER A 560 -31.87 11.45 -39.57
C SER A 560 -31.97 10.08 -40.24
N ILE A 561 -31.22 9.13 -39.72
CA ILE A 561 -31.21 7.72 -40.13
C ILE A 561 -31.16 6.86 -38.89
N THR A 562 -32.08 5.91 -38.74
CA THR A 562 -31.98 4.89 -37.70
C THR A 562 -31.62 3.55 -38.34
N LEU A 563 -30.50 2.99 -37.89
CA LEU A 563 -29.94 1.72 -38.34
C LEU A 563 -30.25 0.63 -37.31
N SER A 564 -30.62 -0.55 -37.79
CA SER A 564 -30.60 -1.76 -36.97
C SER A 564 -29.21 -2.37 -37.05
N THR A 565 -28.57 -2.49 -35.89
CA THR A 565 -27.17 -2.91 -35.76
C THR A 565 -27.05 -4.29 -35.13
N SER A 566 -28.16 -5.02 -34.94
CA SER A 566 -28.18 -6.33 -34.28
C SER A 566 -27.26 -7.37 -34.93
N ASP A 567 -27.05 -7.28 -36.24
CA ASP A 567 -26.21 -8.21 -37.01
C ASP A 567 -24.73 -7.76 -37.06
N TRP A 568 -24.38 -6.63 -36.44
CA TRP A 568 -23.01 -6.12 -36.38
C TRP A 568 -22.26 -6.81 -35.24
N SER A 569 -20.96 -7.05 -35.41
CA SER A 569 -20.11 -7.62 -34.37
C SER A 569 -19.78 -6.56 -33.30
N LEU A 570 -19.43 -7.00 -32.09
CA LEU A 570 -18.95 -6.07 -31.06
C LEU A 570 -17.64 -5.41 -31.50
N GLY A 571 -17.41 -4.16 -31.08
CA GLY A 571 -16.18 -3.43 -31.37
C GLY A 571 -16.42 -2.06 -32.00
N THR A 572 -15.34 -1.51 -32.57
CA THR A 572 -15.28 -0.14 -33.07
C THR A 572 -15.70 -0.04 -34.54
N TYR A 573 -16.48 0.99 -34.84
CA TYR A 573 -16.94 1.33 -36.18
C TYR A 573 -16.60 2.78 -36.50
N PHE A 574 -16.35 3.07 -37.77
CA PHE A 574 -16.11 4.43 -38.26
C PHE A 574 -17.21 4.81 -39.24
N ILE A 575 -17.94 5.89 -38.95
CA ILE A 575 -18.80 6.55 -39.93
C ILE A 575 -17.91 7.47 -40.75
N GLN A 576 -18.01 7.39 -42.08
CA GLN A 576 -17.42 8.34 -43.01
C GLN A 576 -18.53 8.94 -43.88
N CYS A 577 -18.67 10.26 -43.87
CA CYS A 577 -19.57 10.99 -44.76
C CYS A 577 -18.75 11.81 -45.75
N LYS A 578 -18.99 11.64 -47.05
CA LYS A 578 -18.22 12.24 -48.14
C LYS A 578 -19.12 13.06 -49.05
N THR A 579 -18.78 14.32 -49.27
CA THR A 579 -19.38 15.21 -50.29
C THR A 579 -18.38 15.45 -51.43
N SER A 580 -18.72 16.36 -52.36
CA SER A 580 -17.77 16.82 -53.39
C SER A 580 -16.54 17.53 -52.79
N ASP A 581 -16.70 18.14 -51.61
CA ASP A 581 -15.75 19.13 -51.09
C ASP A 581 -15.23 18.79 -49.68
N ALA A 582 -15.84 17.84 -48.95
CA ALA A 582 -15.45 17.49 -47.58
C ALA A 582 -15.62 15.99 -47.24
N ILE A 583 -14.87 15.55 -46.24
CA ILE A 583 -15.00 14.24 -45.59
C ILE A 583 -15.12 14.46 -44.07
N SER A 584 -16.14 13.86 -43.44
CA SER A 584 -16.33 13.85 -41.99
C SER A 584 -16.25 12.41 -41.49
N ILE A 585 -15.49 12.17 -40.41
CA ILE A 585 -15.30 10.84 -39.82
C ILE A 585 -15.67 10.88 -38.34
N GLN A 586 -16.41 9.87 -37.87
CA GLN A 586 -16.77 9.73 -36.46
C GLN A 586 -16.63 8.28 -36.02
N MET A 587 -16.00 8.06 -34.86
CA MET A 587 -15.90 6.74 -34.23
C MET A 587 -17.18 6.40 -33.46
N LEU A 588 -17.60 5.14 -33.56
CA LEU A 588 -18.70 4.56 -32.81
C LEU A 588 -18.25 3.29 -32.11
N LEU A 589 -18.80 3.05 -30.92
CA LEU A 589 -18.53 1.85 -30.15
C LEU A 589 -19.78 0.99 -30.04
N LYS A 590 -19.70 -0.29 -30.42
CA LYS A 590 -20.76 -1.26 -30.21
C LYS A 590 -20.44 -2.18 -29.02
N HIS A 591 -21.37 -2.21 -28.06
CA HIS A 591 -21.35 -3.09 -26.89
C HIS A 591 -22.13 -4.38 -27.10
#